data_AF-A0A2M6ZVW8-F1
#
_entry.id   AF-A0A2M6ZVW8-F1
#
_cell.length_a   1.000
_cell.length_b   1.000
_cell.length_c   1.000
_cell.angle_alpha   90.00
_cell.angle_beta   90.00
_cell.angle_gamma   90.00
#
_symmetry.space_group_name_H-M   'P 1'
#
loop_
_entity.id
_entity.type
_entity.pdbx_description
1 polymer ?
#
loop_
_entity_poly.entity_id
_entity_poly.type
_entity_poly.pdbx_seq_one_letter_code
_entity_poly.pdbx_strand_id
1 'polypeptide(L)'
;MDVSYVEELITVREASKQSGRNMETVRRWIWSGKLPAQKLGNQLFIKRTDLRRFLNGLSVNKHGAQDKVESIERAVALQKRIRARTGTDFDISALIEESRRRHSL
;
A
#
# COMPACT_ATOMS: atom_id res chain seq x y z
N MET A 1 35.25 -19.22 14.89
CA MET A 1 34.79 -17.94 14.29
C MET A 1 33.64 -18.29 13.39
N ASP A 2 32.42 -17.92 13.80
CA ASP A 2 31.18 -18.36 13.17
C ASP A 2 30.92 -17.55 11.89
N VAL A 3 31.21 -18.16 10.74
CA VAL A 3 31.17 -17.51 9.40
C VAL A 3 29.72 -17.27 8.93
N SER A 4 28.72 -17.74 9.68
CA SER A 4 27.29 -17.62 9.34
C SER A 4 26.75 -16.18 9.38
N TYR A 5 27.40 -15.26 10.10
CA TYR A 5 26.90 -13.89 10.31
C TYR A 5 27.07 -12.97 9.09
N VAL A 6 28.03 -13.25 8.20
CA VAL A 6 28.32 -12.38 7.05
C VAL A 6 27.38 -12.69 5.88
N GLU A 7 26.87 -13.92 5.80
CA GLU A 7 25.93 -14.36 4.75
C GLU A 7 24.52 -13.77 4.91
N GLU A 8 24.19 -13.22 6.08
CA GLU A 8 22.88 -12.60 6.32
C GLU A 8 22.82 -11.12 5.99
N LEU A 9 23.94 -10.39 5.95
CA LEU A 9 23.94 -8.95 5.76
C LEU A 9 24.00 -8.60 4.27
N ILE A 10 22.94 -7.95 3.80
CA ILE A 10 22.82 -7.48 2.42
C ILE A 10 22.87 -5.96 2.37
N THR A 11 23.42 -5.44 1.28
CA THR A 11 23.49 -4.00 1.03
C THR A 11 22.13 -3.43 0.62
N VAL A 12 21.96 -2.11 0.72
CA VAL A 12 20.76 -1.40 0.20
C VAL A 12 20.49 -1.74 -1.27
N ARG A 13 21.54 -1.91 -2.08
CA ARG A 13 21.42 -2.26 -3.51
C ARG A 13 20.83 -3.66 -3.69
N GLU A 14 21.28 -4.63 -2.91
CA GLU A 14 20.78 -6.01 -2.97
C GLU A 14 19.36 -6.10 -2.42
N ALA A 15 19.07 -5.39 -1.33
CA ALA A 15 17.72 -5.28 -0.79
C ALA A 15 16.74 -4.67 -1.81
N SER A 16 17.19 -3.67 -2.58
CA SER A 16 16.43 -3.11 -3.71
C SER A 16 16.11 -4.15 -4.77
N LYS A 17 17.11 -4.95 -5.20
CA LYS A 17 16.91 -6.04 -6.15
C LYS A 17 15.94 -7.11 -5.63
N GLN A 18 16.08 -7.51 -4.36
CA GLN A 18 15.22 -8.53 -3.75
C GLN A 18 13.78 -8.06 -3.54
N SER A 19 13.60 -6.79 -3.16
CA SER A 19 12.26 -6.22 -2.96
C SER A 19 11.57 -5.78 -4.25
N GLY A 20 12.30 -5.72 -5.37
CA GLY A 20 11.82 -5.14 -6.64
C GLY A 20 11.49 -3.65 -6.52
N ARG A 21 12.09 -2.94 -5.55
CA ARG A 21 11.85 -1.51 -5.30
C ARG A 21 13.11 -0.69 -5.54
N ASN A 22 12.95 0.61 -5.76
CA ASN A 22 14.08 1.53 -5.89
C ASN A 22 14.90 1.57 -4.58
N MET A 23 16.23 1.72 -4.69
CA MET A 23 17.13 1.93 -3.57
C MET A 23 16.67 3.07 -2.65
N GLU A 24 16.12 4.15 -3.21
CA GLU A 24 15.60 5.27 -2.40
C GLU A 24 14.39 4.86 -1.55
N THR A 25 13.54 3.96 -2.06
CA THR A 25 12.45 3.38 -1.27
C THR A 25 13.00 2.59 -0.08
N VAL A 26 14.05 1.80 -0.30
CA VAL A 26 14.71 1.04 0.76
C VAL A 26 15.35 1.97 1.78
N ARG A 27 16.07 3.02 1.36
CA ARG A 27 16.64 4.05 2.26
C ARG A 27 15.55 4.71 3.10
N ARG A 28 14.43 5.07 2.48
CA ARG A 28 13.29 5.66 3.19
C ARG A 28 12.71 4.72 4.25
N TRP A 29 12.64 3.42 4.00
CA TRP A 29 12.22 2.45 5.03
C TRP A 29 13.18 2.41 6.20
N ILE A 30 14.49 2.49 5.94
CA ILE A 30 15.52 2.52 6.98
C ILE A 30 15.41 3.80 7.80
N TRP A 31 15.36 4.97 7.14
CA TRP A 31 15.30 6.27 7.82
C TRP A 31 13.99 6.49 8.59
N SER A 32 12.89 5.93 8.11
CA SER A 32 11.62 5.95 8.85
C SER A 32 11.55 4.92 9.98
N GLY A 33 12.62 4.14 10.20
CA GLY A 33 12.68 3.12 11.26
C GLY A 33 11.87 1.86 10.97
N LYS A 34 11.32 1.71 9.75
CA LYS A 34 10.48 0.57 9.37
C LYS A 34 11.28 -0.69 9.04
N LEU A 35 12.53 -0.52 8.63
CA LEU A 35 13.44 -1.62 8.28
C LEU A 35 14.73 -1.46 9.09
N PRO A 36 15.08 -2.41 9.98
CA PRO A 36 16.33 -2.33 10.73
C PRO A 36 17.52 -2.45 9.79
N ALA A 37 18.50 -1.56 9.99
CA ALA A 37 19.76 -1.59 9.26
C ALA A 37 20.92 -1.26 10.20
N GLN A 38 22.07 -1.85 9.92
CA GLN A 38 23.32 -1.61 10.61
C GLN A 38 24.23 -0.78 9.72
N LYS A 39 24.79 0.30 10.27
CA LYS A 39 25.80 1.11 9.60
C LYS A 39 27.17 0.47 9.85
N LEU A 40 27.83 0.04 8.79
CA LEU A 40 29.21 -0.47 8.82
C LEU A 40 30.07 0.46 7.95
N GLY A 41 30.89 1.27 8.61
CA GLY A 41 31.63 2.36 7.97
C GLY A 41 30.67 3.36 7.31
N ASN A 42 30.80 3.52 5.99
CA ASN A 42 29.97 4.43 5.19
C ASN A 42 28.75 3.77 4.55
N GLN A 43 28.54 2.47 4.75
CA GLN A 43 27.48 1.72 4.09
C GLN A 43 26.45 1.17 5.08
N LEU A 44 25.20 1.10 4.61
CA LEU A 44 24.08 0.50 5.34
C LEU A 44 23.90 -0.95 4.90
N PHE A 45 23.83 -1.83 5.88
CA PHE A 45 23.58 -3.25 5.73
C PHE A 45 22.28 -3.63 6.41
N ILE A 46 21.55 -4.55 5.82
CA ILE A 46 20.23 -5.01 6.26
C ILE A 46 20.35 -6.51 6.44
N LYS A 47 19.79 -7.07 7.52
CA LYS A 47 19.69 -8.52 7.62
C LYS A 47 18.65 -9.03 6.62
N ARG A 48 19.00 -10.04 5.83
CA ARG A 48 18.12 -10.65 4.83
C ARG A 48 16.83 -11.19 5.47
N THR A 49 16.92 -11.73 6.68
CA THR A 49 15.79 -12.20 7.48
C THR A 49 14.81 -11.08 7.82
N ASP A 50 15.31 -9.92 8.23
CA ASP A 50 14.49 -8.74 8.55
C ASP A 50 13.83 -8.16 7.31
N LEU A 51 14.55 -8.10 6.17
CA LEU A 51 13.96 -7.68 4.90
C LEU A 51 12.80 -8.60 4.51
N ARG A 52 12.98 -9.92 4.59
CA ARG A 52 11.92 -10.89 4.26
C ARG A 52 10.70 -10.73 5.17
N ARG A 53 10.91 -10.59 6.49
CA ARG A 53 9.83 -10.35 7.46
C ARG A 53 9.07 -9.06 7.14
N PHE A 54 9.79 -7.99 6.84
CA PHE A 54 9.21 -6.70 6.48
C PHE A 54 8.36 -6.77 5.21
N LEU A 55 8.86 -7.43 4.15
CA LEU A 55 8.12 -7.61 2.89
C LEU A 55 6.86 -8.45 3.07
N ASN A 56 6.92 -9.50 3.90
CA ASN A 56 5.75 -10.30 4.22
C ASN A 56 4.68 -9.46 4.96
N GLY A 57 5.10 -8.65 5.95
CA GLY A 57 4.19 -7.74 6.66
C GLY A 57 3.57 -6.66 5.76
N LEU A 58 4.31 -6.17 4.76
CA LEU A 58 3.77 -5.25 3.75
C LEU A 58 2.67 -5.91 2.90
N SER A 59 2.75 -7.21 2.62
CA SER A 59 1.71 -7.92 1.88
C SER A 59 0.43 -8.06 2.68
N VAL A 60 0.52 -8.28 4.00
CA VAL A 60 -0.66 -8.34 4.88
C VAL A 60 -1.42 -7.01 4.85
N ASN A 61 -0.71 -5.89 4.79
CA ASN A 61 -1.33 -4.57 4.69
C ASN A 61 -1.88 -4.24 3.28
N LYS A 62 -1.51 -5.00 2.24
CA LYS A 62 -2.12 -4.85 0.90
C LYS A 62 -3.53 -5.41 0.84
N HIS A 63 -3.94 -6.27 1.78
CA HIS A 63 -5.33 -6.72 1.87
C HIS A 63 -6.29 -5.55 2.04
N GLY A 64 -5.87 -4.42 2.64
CA GLY A 64 -6.70 -3.20 2.69
C GLY A 64 -7.09 -2.62 1.33
N ALA A 65 -6.32 -2.89 0.26
CA ALA A 65 -6.70 -2.51 -1.10
C ALA A 65 -7.70 -3.50 -1.71
N GLN A 66 -7.59 -4.79 -1.40
CA GLN A 66 -8.58 -5.81 -1.78
C GLN A 66 -9.90 -5.62 -1.01
N ASP A 67 -9.83 -5.31 0.28
CA ASP A 67 -10.96 -4.95 1.14
C ASP A 67 -11.71 -3.71 0.59
N LYS A 68 -10.96 -2.76 0.01
CA LYS A 68 -11.55 -1.57 -0.63
C LYS A 68 -12.33 -1.93 -1.90
N VAL A 69 -11.83 -2.88 -2.70
CA VAL A 69 -12.54 -3.36 -3.90
C VAL A 69 -13.80 -4.13 -3.51
N GLU A 70 -13.70 -5.05 -2.54
CA GLU A 70 -14.88 -5.76 -2.01
C GLU A 70 -15.91 -4.80 -1.40
N SER A 71 -15.46 -3.74 -0.74
CA SER A 71 -16.35 -2.71 -0.19
C SER A 71 -17.10 -1.94 -1.29
N ILE A 72 -16.45 -1.67 -2.42
CA ILE A 72 -17.10 -1.03 -3.58
C ILE A 72 -18.15 -1.96 -4.19
N GLU A 73 -17.83 -3.25 -4.38
CA GLU A 73 -18.77 -4.22 -4.92
C GLU A 73 -20.01 -4.38 -4.01
N ARG A 74 -19.81 -4.46 -2.70
CA ARG A 74 -20.92 -4.50 -1.72
C ARG A 74 -21.76 -3.22 -1.75
N ALA A 75 -21.13 -2.04 -1.87
CA ALA A 75 -21.83 -0.77 -1.98
C ALA A 75 -22.71 -0.71 -3.25
N VAL A 76 -22.17 -1.14 -4.39
CA VAL A 76 -22.92 -1.21 -5.67
C VAL A 76 -24.08 -2.20 -5.57
N ALA A 77 -23.87 -3.37 -4.97
CA ALA A 77 -24.92 -4.37 -4.78
C ALA A 77 -26.06 -3.85 -3.88
N LEU A 78 -25.71 -3.17 -2.78
CA LEU A 78 -26.68 -2.54 -1.89
C LEU A 78 -27.47 -1.44 -2.61
N GLN A 79 -26.79 -0.58 -3.38
CA GLN A 79 -27.42 0.47 -4.16
C GLN A 79 -28.41 -0.10 -5.18
N LYS A 80 -28.04 -1.15 -5.92
CA LYS A 80 -28.95 -1.86 -6.84
C LYS A 80 -30.18 -2.42 -6.12
N ARG A 81 -29.98 -3.01 -4.93
CA ARG A 81 -31.08 -3.57 -4.12
C ARG A 81 -32.05 -2.49 -3.63
N ILE A 82 -31.53 -1.34 -3.20
CA ILE A 82 -32.36 -0.19 -2.79
C ILE A 82 -33.13 0.36 -4.00
N ARG A 83 -32.47 0.53 -5.15
CA ARG A 83 -33.10 1.00 -6.40
C ARG A 83 -34.25 0.09 -6.84
N ALA A 84 -34.05 -1.24 -6.80
CA ALA A 84 -35.08 -2.21 -7.16
C ALA A 84 -36.28 -2.21 -6.20
N ARG A 85 -36.07 -1.89 -4.91
CA ARG A 85 -37.13 -1.88 -3.90
C ARG A 85 -37.93 -0.57 -3.87
N THR A 86 -37.27 0.56 -4.13
CA THR A 86 -37.89 1.89 -3.96
C THR A 86 -38.44 2.44 -5.28
N GLY A 87 -38.06 1.88 -6.44
CA GLY A 87 -38.57 2.31 -7.76
C GLY A 87 -38.13 3.72 -8.18
N THR A 88 -37.31 4.39 -7.36
CA THR A 88 -36.86 5.75 -7.56
C THR A 88 -35.58 5.77 -8.39
N ASP A 89 -35.69 6.27 -9.61
CA ASP A 89 -34.54 6.58 -10.44
C ASP A 89 -34.03 8.00 -10.12
N PHE A 90 -33.21 8.13 -9.08
CA PHE A 90 -32.56 9.40 -8.76
C PHE A 90 -31.26 9.51 -9.57
N ASP A 91 -31.29 10.31 -10.64
CA ASP A 91 -30.07 10.70 -11.33
C ASP A 91 -29.36 11.81 -10.54
N ILE A 92 -28.41 11.39 -9.70
CA ILE A 92 -27.59 12.29 -8.89
C ILE A 92 -26.82 13.28 -9.79
N SER A 93 -26.43 12.86 -11.00
CA SER A 93 -25.69 13.72 -11.94
C SER A 93 -26.57 14.86 -12.42
N ALA A 94 -27.82 14.55 -12.80
CA ALA A 94 -28.81 15.55 -13.18
C ALA A 94 -29.10 16.54 -12.04
N LEU A 95 -29.22 16.05 -10.79
CA LEU A 95 -29.47 16.90 -9.63
C LEU A 95 -28.30 17.87 -9.33
N ILE A 96 -27.06 17.38 -9.47
CA ILE A 96 -25.86 18.20 -9.27
C ILE A 96 -25.74 19.26 -10.37
N GLU A 97 -26.02 18.90 -11.62
CA GLU A 97 -26.04 19.86 -12.73
C GLU A 97 -27.10 20.95 -12.53
N GLU A 98 -28.31 20.57 -12.11
CA GLU A 98 -29.38 21.50 -11.82
C GLU A 98 -29.02 22.45 -10.66
N SER A 99 -28.40 21.94 -9.60
CA SER A 99 -27.92 22.75 -8.48
C SER A 99 -26.84 23.75 -8.92
N ARG A 100 -25.93 23.36 -9.81
CA ARG A 100 -24.88 24.25 -10.33
C ARG A 100 -25.45 25.36 -11.20
N ARG A 101 -26.44 25.05 -12.04
CA ARG A 101 -27.16 26.06 -12.86
C ARG A 101 -27.94 27.05 -12.00
N ARG A 102 -28.53 26.58 -10.88
CA ARG A 102 -29.27 27.44 -9.93
C ARG A 102 -28.38 28.41 -9.14
N HIS A 103 -27.08 28.16 -9.01
CA HIS A 103 -26.14 29.03 -8.28
C HIS A 103 -25.28 29.92 -9.20
N SER A 104 -25.51 29.89 -10.52
CA SER A 104 -24.81 30.72 -11.50
C SER A 104 -25.64 31.92 -12.01
N LEU A 105 -26.67 32.34 -11.27
CA LEU A 105 -27.48 33.54 -11.51
C LEU A 105 -27.42 34.47 -10.30
#